data_AF-A0A8T4CQN8-F1
#
_entry.id   AF-A0A8T4CQN8-F1
#
_cell.length_a   1.000
_cell.length_b   1.000
_cell.length_c   1.000
_cell.angle_alpha   90.00
_cell.angle_beta   90.00
_cell.angle_gamma   90.00
#
_symmetry.space_group_name_H-M   'P 1'
#
loop_
_entity.id
_entity.type
_entity.pdbx_description
1 polymer ?
#
loop_
_entity_poly.entity_id
_entity_poly.type
_entity_poly.pdbx_seq_one_letter_code
_entity_poly.pdbx_strand_id
1 'polypeptide(L)'
;MNPQLLNLVNGDESRYPHQLAQQHPRVLELIIASSHSDSFSSYLQTLLLDDRGNRQGFSSAVINEISYLIEANEERQLGYRRADADVWGHVKEAREHLEESGIAFDKKSFFAAAERGDTMKLVLFLKAGMKINSTDHHGKTPLIWSSSFGQLPCVGLLLANQAATEIQDSGGYTALHWAAANGHAEVMQLLLEHAADVNSLSKTGRSPLIQAAARGQRDAVMVLMEAGANINHQDNEGETALHKALQQGHVHVSQALINHHADLELCNKANLNAYSIGLQHPNLAIRKLFSEKRLIKQK
;
A
#
# COMPACT_ATOMS: atom_id res chain seq x y z
N MET A 1 8.53 1.93 23.17
CA MET A 1 7.22 1.54 22.61
C MET A 1 6.59 2.77 21.96
N ASN A 2 6.29 2.73 20.66
CA ASN A 2 5.64 3.85 19.93
C ASN A 2 4.22 4.07 20.52
N PRO A 3 3.79 5.29 20.86
CA PRO A 3 2.43 5.55 21.35
C PRO A 3 1.32 5.00 20.43
N GLN A 4 1.55 4.96 19.11
CA GLN A 4 0.62 4.35 18.15
C GLN A 4 0.59 2.82 18.22
N LEU A 5 1.73 2.18 18.57
CA LEU A 5 1.80 0.75 18.86
C LEU A 5 1.20 0.41 20.24
N LEU A 6 1.23 1.35 21.20
CA LEU A 6 0.57 1.20 22.50
C LEU A 6 -0.95 1.13 22.35
N ASN A 7 -1.52 1.90 21.42
CA ASN A 7 -2.95 1.84 21.05
C ASN A 7 -3.31 0.59 20.22
N LEU A 8 -2.31 -0.10 19.68
CA LEU A 8 -2.47 -1.40 19.01
C LEU A 8 -2.71 -2.53 20.03
N VAL A 9 -2.16 -2.37 21.24
CA VAL A 9 -2.17 -3.36 22.34
C VAL A 9 -3.22 -3.02 23.41
N ASN A 10 -3.45 -1.72 23.67
CA ASN A 10 -4.42 -1.24 24.64
C ASN A 10 -5.70 -0.82 23.90
N GLY A 11 -6.67 -1.75 23.86
CA GLY A 11 -7.90 -1.68 23.08
C GLY A 11 -8.65 -0.34 23.12
N ASP A 12 -8.58 0.37 22.00
CA ASP A 12 -9.68 1.20 21.53
C ASP A 12 -10.44 0.36 20.48
N GLU A 13 -11.56 -0.25 20.88
CA GLU A 13 -12.40 -1.14 20.04
C GLU A 13 -12.92 -0.46 18.75
N SER A 14 -12.73 0.85 18.62
CA SER A 14 -13.22 1.69 17.53
C SER A 14 -12.25 1.89 16.36
N ARG A 15 -11.00 1.39 16.43
CA ARG A 15 -9.99 1.61 15.37
C ARG A 15 -9.53 0.31 14.68
N TYR A 16 -9.26 0.45 13.37
CA TYR A 16 -8.80 -0.57 12.41
C TYR A 16 -7.73 -1.57 12.91
N PRO A 17 -6.78 -1.20 13.80
CA PRO A 17 -5.83 -2.16 14.37
C PRO A 17 -6.48 -3.35 15.07
N HIS A 18 -7.67 -3.19 15.66
CA HIS A 18 -8.37 -4.25 16.38
C HIS A 18 -9.06 -5.27 15.45
N GLN A 19 -9.53 -4.87 14.26
CA GLN A 19 -10.07 -5.81 13.28
C GLN A 19 -8.96 -6.60 12.59
N LEU A 20 -7.84 -5.95 12.25
CA LEU A 20 -6.65 -6.63 11.75
C LEU A 20 -6.08 -7.60 12.80
N ALA A 21 -6.14 -7.22 14.09
CA ALA A 21 -5.78 -8.06 15.22
C ALA A 21 -6.61 -9.34 15.34
N GLN A 22 -7.94 -9.21 15.17
CA GLN A 22 -8.87 -10.32 15.25
C GLN A 22 -8.78 -11.25 14.03
N GLN A 23 -8.56 -10.70 12.83
CA GLN A 23 -8.49 -11.49 11.59
C GLN A 23 -7.09 -12.06 11.31
N HIS A 24 -6.03 -11.41 11.80
CA HIS A 24 -4.64 -11.78 11.55
C HIS A 24 -3.76 -11.68 12.80
N PRO A 25 -3.99 -12.52 13.84
CA PRO A 25 -3.25 -12.45 15.11
C PRO A 25 -1.73 -12.61 14.94
N ARG A 26 -1.29 -13.41 13.97
CA ARG A 26 0.13 -13.56 13.62
C ARG A 26 0.78 -12.26 13.11
N VAL A 27 0.01 -11.37 12.47
CA VAL A 27 0.53 -10.09 11.95
C VAL A 27 0.78 -9.11 13.09
N LEU A 28 -0.09 -9.09 14.12
CA LEU A 28 0.18 -8.35 15.34
C LEU A 28 1.43 -8.85 16.05
N GLU A 29 1.58 -10.17 16.20
CA GLU A 29 2.76 -10.77 16.81
C GLU A 29 4.03 -10.38 16.04
N LEU A 30 3.99 -10.39 14.71
CA LEU A 30 5.07 -9.92 13.84
C LEU A 30 5.35 -8.43 14.01
N ILE A 31 4.32 -7.59 14.13
CA ILE A 31 4.46 -6.15 14.37
C ILE A 31 5.10 -5.89 15.75
N ILE A 32 4.62 -6.56 16.80
CA ILE A 32 5.17 -6.47 18.17
C ILE A 32 6.62 -6.95 18.17
N ALA A 33 6.93 -8.09 17.56
CA ALA A 33 8.28 -8.62 17.45
C ALA A 33 9.22 -7.72 16.63
N SER A 34 8.71 -7.06 15.59
CA SER A 34 9.50 -6.10 14.82
C SER A 34 9.95 -4.89 15.66
N SER A 35 9.20 -4.56 16.72
CA SER A 35 9.44 -3.39 17.59
C SER A 35 10.31 -3.64 18.84
N HIS A 36 10.63 -4.89 19.18
CA HIS A 36 11.48 -5.24 20.32
C HIS A 36 12.86 -5.74 19.85
N SER A 37 13.95 -5.28 20.48
CA SER A 37 15.33 -5.66 20.17
C SER A 37 15.77 -6.96 20.84
N ASP A 38 15.24 -7.28 22.03
CA ASP A 38 15.90 -8.26 22.91
C ASP A 38 15.30 -9.67 22.86
N SER A 39 14.37 -9.97 21.93
CA SER A 39 13.70 -11.27 21.87
C SER A 39 13.62 -11.91 20.49
N PHE A 40 14.16 -11.30 19.43
CA PHE A 40 13.85 -11.73 18.06
C PHE A 40 14.38 -13.14 17.74
N SER A 41 15.51 -13.58 18.30
CA SER A 41 16.04 -14.95 18.11
C SER A 41 15.13 -16.02 18.74
N SER A 42 14.59 -15.77 19.93
CA SER A 42 13.60 -16.64 20.60
C SER A 42 12.24 -16.59 19.92
N TYR A 43 11.87 -15.42 19.38
CA TYR A 43 10.58 -15.17 18.74
C TYR A 43 10.53 -15.64 17.28
N LEU A 44 11.67 -15.70 16.59
CA LEU A 44 11.83 -16.35 15.29
C LEU A 44 11.51 -17.84 15.42
N GLN A 45 11.99 -18.48 16.48
CA GLN A 45 11.67 -19.88 16.75
C GLN A 45 10.18 -20.11 16.94
N THR A 46 9.41 -19.14 17.47
CA THR A 46 7.95 -19.24 17.62
C THR A 46 7.19 -18.84 16.35
N LEU A 47 7.65 -17.82 15.62
CA LEU A 47 7.05 -17.33 14.37
C LEU A 47 7.17 -18.31 13.20
N LEU A 48 8.24 -19.10 13.20
CA LEU A 48 8.50 -20.15 12.22
C LEU A 48 7.74 -21.45 12.54
N LEU A 49 6.86 -21.46 13.55
CA LEU A 49 5.96 -22.56 13.85
C LEU A 49 4.54 -22.27 13.33
N ASP A 50 3.84 -23.28 12.80
CA ASP A 50 2.41 -23.25 12.50
C ASP A 50 1.59 -23.29 13.80
N ASP A 51 0.26 -23.12 13.71
CA ASP A 51 -0.63 -23.06 14.89
C ASP A 51 -0.66 -24.39 15.68
N ARG A 52 0.01 -25.43 15.19
CA ARG A 52 0.17 -26.74 15.82
C ARG A 52 1.59 -26.96 16.37
N GLY A 53 2.47 -25.96 16.29
CA GLY A 53 3.86 -26.07 16.73
C GLY A 53 4.79 -26.79 15.75
N ASN A 54 4.43 -26.95 14.48
CA ASN A 54 5.29 -27.53 13.45
C ASN A 54 6.06 -26.43 12.70
N ARG A 55 7.31 -26.68 12.34
CA ARG A 55 8.10 -25.72 11.55
C ARG A 55 7.43 -25.47 10.20
N GLN A 56 7.26 -24.21 9.82
CA GLN A 56 6.66 -23.67 8.59
C GLN A 56 7.49 -24.03 7.33
N GLY A 57 7.80 -25.31 7.13
CA GLY A 57 8.53 -25.80 5.95
C GLY A 57 10.02 -25.43 5.86
N PHE A 58 10.57 -24.67 6.79
CA PHE A 58 12.01 -24.33 6.83
C PHE A 58 12.82 -25.35 7.64
N SER A 59 13.96 -25.77 7.10
CA SER A 59 14.90 -26.67 7.80
C SER A 59 15.56 -25.97 8.99
N SER A 60 16.02 -26.72 10.00
CA SER A 60 16.80 -26.16 11.12
C SER A 60 17.97 -25.28 10.66
N ALA A 61 18.64 -25.69 9.58
CA ALA A 61 19.75 -24.95 9.00
C ALA A 61 19.30 -23.56 8.51
N VAL A 62 18.23 -23.49 7.73
CA VAL A 62 17.67 -22.23 7.22
C VAL A 62 17.31 -21.28 8.37
N ILE A 63 16.75 -21.80 9.46
CA ILE A 63 16.40 -20.99 10.64
C ILE A 63 17.65 -20.39 11.28
N ASN A 64 18.70 -21.20 11.47
CA ASN A 64 19.95 -20.75 12.06
C ASN A 64 20.63 -19.66 11.22
N GLU A 65 20.65 -19.82 9.89
CA GLU A 65 21.21 -18.81 8.98
C GLU A 65 20.44 -17.49 9.05
N ILE A 66 19.11 -17.55 9.10
CA ILE A 66 18.25 -16.37 9.26
C ILE A 66 18.52 -15.66 10.59
N SER A 67 18.58 -16.41 11.70
CA SER A 67 18.91 -15.84 13.01
C SER A 67 20.27 -15.16 13.01
N TYR A 68 21.27 -15.80 12.40
CA TYR A 68 22.62 -15.23 12.26
C TYR A 68 22.62 -13.92 11.48
N LEU A 69 21.93 -13.84 10.34
CA LEU A 69 21.83 -12.61 9.55
C LEU A 69 21.21 -11.45 10.33
N ILE A 70 20.27 -11.75 11.21
CA ILE A 70 19.54 -10.75 11.98
C ILE A 70 20.41 -10.27 13.15
N GLU A 71 21.01 -11.20 13.90
CA GLU A 71 21.95 -10.88 14.97
C GLU A 71 23.12 -10.04 14.45
N ALA A 72 23.70 -10.39 13.28
CA ALA A 72 24.76 -9.61 12.65
C ALA A 72 24.32 -8.20 12.25
N ASN A 73 23.08 -8.01 11.80
CA ASN A 73 22.54 -6.69 11.47
C ASN A 73 22.25 -5.86 12.73
N GLU A 74 21.77 -6.49 13.81
CA GLU A 74 21.56 -5.83 15.11
C GLU A 74 22.88 -5.36 15.72
N GLU A 75 23.92 -6.21 15.73
CA GLU A 75 25.27 -5.84 16.17
C GLU A 75 25.82 -4.65 15.36
N ARG A 76 25.59 -4.64 14.04
CA ARG A 76 25.97 -3.53 13.15
C ARG A 76 25.25 -2.23 13.53
N GLN A 77 23.95 -2.27 13.81
CA GLN A 77 23.17 -1.08 14.17
C GLN A 77 23.57 -0.49 15.52
N LEU A 78 23.94 -1.35 16.48
CA LEU A 78 24.42 -0.95 17.81
C LEU A 78 25.87 -0.42 17.79
N GLY A 79 26.54 -0.43 16.63
CA GLY A 79 27.90 0.07 16.49
C GLY A 79 28.95 -0.82 17.15
N TYR A 80 28.62 -2.08 17.44
CA TYR A 80 29.59 -3.04 17.95
C TYR A 80 30.68 -3.27 16.88
N ARG A 81 31.92 -2.93 17.24
CA ARG A 81 33.13 -3.11 16.42
C ARG A 81 33.56 -4.58 16.37
N ARG A 82 32.71 -5.50 15.93
CA ARG A 82 33.17 -6.76 15.31
C ARG A 82 33.30 -6.54 13.81
N ALA A 83 34.22 -5.65 13.44
CA ALA A 83 34.65 -5.51 12.06
C ALA A 83 35.70 -6.59 11.72
N ASP A 84 35.47 -7.83 12.15
CA ASP A 84 36.29 -8.95 11.71
C ASP A 84 35.73 -9.39 10.36
N ALA A 85 36.61 -9.46 9.34
CA ALA A 85 36.26 -9.90 7.99
C ALA A 85 35.49 -11.23 7.99
N ASP A 86 35.71 -12.05 9.02
CA ASP A 86 35.09 -13.35 9.24
C ASP A 86 33.58 -13.25 9.43
N VAL A 87 33.04 -12.26 10.15
CA VAL A 87 31.58 -12.14 10.37
C VAL A 87 30.87 -11.87 9.05
N TRP A 88 31.40 -10.96 8.23
CA TRP A 88 30.81 -10.65 6.93
C TRP A 88 31.05 -11.75 5.88
N GLY A 89 32.10 -12.57 6.07
CA GLY A 89 32.29 -13.83 5.35
C GLY A 89 31.15 -14.81 5.64
N HIS A 90 30.87 -15.09 6.91
CA HIS A 90 29.77 -15.96 7.31
C HIS A 90 28.39 -15.38 6.92
N VAL A 91 28.19 -14.06 6.96
CA VAL A 91 26.95 -13.43 6.47
C VAL A 91 26.76 -13.68 4.98
N LYS A 92 27.84 -13.70 4.20
CA LYS A 92 27.80 -14.02 2.77
C LYS A 92 27.46 -15.50 2.56
N GLU A 93 28.13 -16.41 3.27
CA GLU A 93 27.85 -17.85 3.23
C GLU A 93 26.41 -18.18 3.64
N ALA A 94 25.92 -17.57 4.72
CA ALA A 94 24.55 -17.70 5.18
C ALA A 94 23.53 -17.31 4.09
N ARG A 95 23.79 -16.21 3.37
CA ARG A 95 22.95 -15.79 2.23
C ARG A 95 22.99 -16.78 1.08
N GLU A 96 24.15 -17.36 0.78
CA GLU A 96 24.30 -18.36 -0.28
C GLU A 96 23.52 -19.65 0.08
N HIS A 97 23.63 -20.14 1.32
CA HIS A 97 22.82 -21.27 1.81
C HIS A 97 21.31 -21.01 1.77
N LEU A 98 20.90 -19.78 2.09
CA LEU A 98 19.50 -19.36 2.01
C LEU A 98 19.01 -19.26 0.57
N GLU A 99 19.84 -18.80 -0.37
CA GLU A 99 19.56 -18.80 -1.81
C GLU A 99 19.36 -20.22 -2.35
N GLU A 100 20.23 -21.17 -1.98
CA GLU A 100 20.08 -22.59 -2.33
C GLU A 100 18.77 -23.20 -1.76
N SER A 101 18.34 -22.69 -0.61
CA SER A 101 17.07 -23.06 0.03
C SER A 101 15.85 -22.31 -0.53
N GLY A 102 16.02 -21.48 -1.57
CA GLY A 102 14.95 -20.74 -2.24
C GLY A 102 14.56 -19.41 -1.59
N ILE A 103 15.36 -18.88 -0.68
CA ILE A 103 15.18 -17.58 -0.01
C ILE A 103 16.33 -16.64 -0.39
N ALA A 104 16.19 -15.96 -1.51
CA ALA A 104 17.18 -14.97 -1.92
C ALA A 104 17.00 -13.65 -1.14
N PHE A 105 18.05 -13.17 -0.48
CA PHE A 105 18.09 -11.89 0.23
C PHE A 105 18.49 -10.74 -0.71
N ASP A 106 17.73 -10.61 -1.80
CA ASP A 106 17.90 -9.57 -2.81
C ASP A 106 16.68 -8.63 -2.87
N LYS A 107 16.86 -7.48 -3.55
CA LYS A 107 15.77 -6.52 -3.74
C LYS A 107 14.58 -7.17 -4.46
N LYS A 108 14.83 -8.05 -5.43
CA LYS A 108 13.78 -8.67 -6.24
C LYS A 108 12.83 -9.50 -5.37
N SER A 109 13.37 -10.32 -4.49
CA SER A 109 12.64 -11.17 -3.57
C SER A 109 11.94 -10.36 -2.48
N PHE A 110 12.56 -9.27 -2.03
CA PHE A 110 11.94 -8.32 -1.11
C PHE A 110 10.65 -7.70 -1.68
N PHE A 111 10.69 -7.21 -2.93
CA PHE A 111 9.50 -6.69 -3.59
C PHE A 111 8.50 -7.79 -3.93
N ALA A 112 8.95 -8.99 -4.32
CA ALA A 112 8.07 -10.13 -4.58
C ALA A 112 7.33 -10.59 -3.31
N ALA A 113 7.94 -10.48 -2.13
CA ALA A 113 7.25 -10.74 -0.86
C ALA A 113 6.12 -9.74 -0.62
N ALA A 114 6.37 -8.45 -0.86
CA ALA A 114 5.35 -7.41 -0.75
C ALA A 114 4.21 -7.58 -1.77
N GLU A 115 4.52 -7.99 -3.01
CA GLU A 115 3.55 -8.29 -4.07
C GLU A 115 2.64 -9.47 -3.71
N ARG A 116 3.23 -10.55 -3.19
CA ARG A 116 2.53 -11.82 -2.89
C ARG A 116 1.84 -11.84 -1.53
N GLY A 117 2.02 -10.82 -0.70
CA GLY A 117 1.48 -10.79 0.67
C GLY A 117 2.26 -11.64 1.68
N ASP A 118 3.51 -11.99 1.37
CA ASP A 118 4.36 -12.82 2.24
C ASP A 118 4.94 -11.96 3.37
N THR A 119 4.10 -11.75 4.38
CA THR A 119 4.38 -10.90 5.55
C THR A 119 5.58 -11.42 6.34
N MET A 120 5.77 -12.74 6.37
CA MET A 120 6.91 -13.37 7.05
C MET A 120 8.22 -13.00 6.36
N LYS A 121 8.33 -13.26 5.04
CA LYS A 121 9.54 -12.89 4.30
C LYS A 121 9.81 -11.40 4.36
N LEU A 122 8.77 -10.57 4.32
CA LEU A 122 8.92 -9.13 4.43
C LEU A 122 9.58 -8.73 5.76
N VAL A 123 9.16 -9.31 6.88
CA VAL A 123 9.80 -9.08 8.20
C VAL A 123 11.24 -9.58 8.22
N LEU A 124 11.48 -10.79 7.72
CA LEU A 124 12.83 -11.36 7.66
C LEU A 124 13.78 -10.46 6.88
N PHE A 125 13.35 -9.96 5.71
CA PHE A 125 14.15 -9.06 4.90
C PHE A 125 14.44 -7.73 5.60
N LEU A 126 13.43 -7.12 6.26
CA LEU A 126 13.62 -5.89 7.03
C LEU A 126 14.61 -6.08 8.19
N LYS A 127 14.48 -7.18 8.94
CA LYS A 127 15.36 -7.52 10.06
C LYS A 127 16.78 -7.87 9.61
N ALA A 128 16.95 -8.48 8.44
CA ALA A 128 18.24 -8.68 7.79
C ALA A 128 18.85 -7.39 7.19
N GLY A 129 18.21 -6.23 7.39
CA GLY A 129 18.74 -4.91 7.05
C GLY A 129 18.27 -4.33 5.72
N MET A 130 17.25 -4.92 5.07
CA MET A 130 16.61 -4.25 3.93
C MET A 130 15.93 -2.96 4.40
N LYS A 131 16.20 -1.87 3.68
CA LYS A 131 15.59 -0.58 3.99
C LYS A 131 14.12 -0.60 3.60
N ILE A 132 13.25 -0.28 4.55
CA ILE A 132 11.79 -0.28 4.38
C ILE A 132 11.31 0.59 3.21
N ASN A 133 11.97 1.73 3.00
CA ASN A 133 11.67 2.68 1.93
C ASN A 133 12.57 2.50 0.69
N SER A 134 13.24 1.35 0.55
CA SER A 134 14.02 1.08 -0.66
C SER A 134 13.12 0.97 -1.88
N THR A 135 13.60 1.45 -3.02
CA THR A 135 12.88 1.41 -4.28
C THR A 135 13.47 0.39 -5.25
N ASP A 136 12.61 -0.16 -6.09
CA ASP A 136 12.99 -0.89 -7.30
C ASP A 136 13.43 0.07 -8.42
N HIS A 137 13.65 -0.48 -9.62
CA HIS A 137 14.06 0.29 -10.80
C HIS A 137 12.94 1.17 -11.39
N HIS A 138 11.69 0.97 -10.97
CA HIS A 138 10.55 1.83 -11.30
C HIS A 138 10.28 2.89 -10.23
N GLY A 139 11.07 2.94 -9.15
CA GLY A 139 10.84 3.83 -8.01
C GLY A 139 9.78 3.31 -7.03
N LYS A 140 9.28 2.08 -7.18
CA LYS A 140 8.25 1.54 -6.30
C LYS A 140 8.86 1.00 -5.00
N THR A 141 8.24 1.35 -3.88
CA THR A 141 8.57 0.83 -2.54
C THR A 141 7.80 -0.47 -2.28
N PRO A 142 8.15 -1.24 -1.22
CA PRO A 142 7.34 -2.39 -0.80
C PRO A 142 5.92 -1.98 -0.42
N LEU A 143 5.74 -0.76 0.10
CA LEU A 143 4.41 -0.22 0.42
C LEU A 143 3.59 0.00 -0.86
N ILE A 144 4.20 0.52 -1.94
CA ILE A 144 3.52 0.65 -3.24
C ILE A 144 3.15 -0.73 -3.81
N TRP A 145 4.05 -1.71 -3.76
CA TRP A 145 3.76 -3.07 -4.22
C TRP A 145 2.61 -3.70 -3.44
N SER A 146 2.71 -3.79 -2.12
CA SER A 146 1.64 -4.36 -1.29
C SER A 146 0.31 -3.62 -1.46
N SER A 147 0.33 -2.29 -1.59
CA SER A 147 -0.88 -1.50 -1.80
C SER A 147 -1.52 -1.72 -3.17
N SER A 148 -0.71 -1.87 -4.21
CA SER A 148 -1.17 -2.15 -5.58
C SER A 148 -1.84 -3.52 -5.72
N PHE A 149 -1.51 -4.48 -4.85
CA PHE A 149 -2.05 -5.84 -4.90
C PHE A 149 -3.03 -6.15 -3.77
N GLY A 150 -3.42 -5.15 -2.98
CA GLY A 150 -4.40 -5.31 -1.91
C GLY A 150 -3.89 -6.14 -0.73
N GLN A 151 -2.58 -6.22 -0.54
CA GLN A 151 -1.95 -7.03 0.51
C GLN A 151 -2.02 -6.33 1.86
N LEU A 152 -3.23 -6.26 2.42
CA LEU A 152 -3.52 -5.52 3.64
C LEU A 152 -2.60 -5.86 4.82
N PRO A 153 -2.31 -7.14 5.13
CA PRO A 153 -1.34 -7.49 6.17
C PRO A 153 0.06 -6.89 5.97
N CYS A 154 0.58 -6.90 4.74
CA CYS A 154 1.88 -6.31 4.43
C CYS A 154 1.85 -4.79 4.56
N VAL A 155 0.77 -4.13 4.12
CA VAL A 155 0.59 -2.68 4.27
C VAL A 155 0.60 -2.30 5.75
N GLY A 156 -0.18 -2.99 6.59
CA GLY A 156 -0.21 -2.76 8.03
C GLY A 156 1.15 -2.95 8.69
N LEU A 157 1.87 -4.01 8.31
CA LEU A 157 3.20 -4.27 8.84
C LEU A 157 4.21 -3.17 8.46
N LEU A 158 4.20 -2.73 7.20
CA LEU A 158 5.09 -1.69 6.71
C LEU A 158 4.81 -0.35 7.38
N LEU A 159 3.54 0.04 7.51
CA LEU A 159 3.14 1.28 8.18
C LEU A 159 3.47 1.26 9.68
N ALA A 160 3.26 0.13 10.36
CA ALA A 160 3.67 -0.05 11.75
C ALA A 160 5.19 0.10 11.95
N ASN A 161 5.98 -0.22 10.92
CA ASN A 161 7.43 -0.02 10.85
C ASN A 161 7.83 1.33 10.20
N GLN A 162 6.93 2.31 10.15
CA GLN A 162 7.17 3.68 9.67
C GLN A 162 7.55 3.78 8.19
N ALA A 163 6.98 2.91 7.34
CA ALA A 163 7.06 3.10 5.89
C ALA A 163 6.46 4.46 5.50
N ALA A 164 7.14 5.18 4.61
CA ALA A 164 6.67 6.48 4.16
C ALA A 164 5.56 6.35 3.11
N THR A 165 4.40 6.97 3.36
CA THR A 165 3.22 6.94 2.49
C THR A 165 3.40 7.78 1.22
N GLU A 166 4.19 8.85 1.30
CA GLU A 166 4.33 9.86 0.25
C GLU A 166 5.47 9.59 -0.75
N ILE A 167 6.15 8.45 -0.65
CA ILE A 167 7.14 8.10 -1.68
C ILE A 167 6.40 7.83 -2.99
N GLN A 168 6.87 8.49 -4.04
CA GLN A 168 6.32 8.37 -5.38
C GLN A 168 7.20 7.47 -6.26
N ASP A 169 6.56 6.67 -7.10
CA ASP A 169 7.26 5.95 -8.17
C ASP A 169 7.72 6.88 -9.30
N SER A 170 8.35 6.30 -10.32
CA SER A 170 8.84 7.03 -11.50
C SER A 170 7.76 7.81 -12.26
N GLY A 171 6.47 7.47 -12.09
CA GLY A 171 5.32 8.20 -12.64
C GLY A 171 4.75 9.27 -11.72
N GLY A 172 5.27 9.40 -10.50
CA GLY A 172 4.72 10.28 -9.47
C GLY A 172 3.62 9.64 -8.63
N TYR A 173 3.38 8.33 -8.75
CA TYR A 173 2.27 7.67 -8.06
C TYR A 173 2.69 7.19 -6.65
N THR A 174 1.91 7.55 -5.64
CA THR A 174 2.04 7.06 -4.26
C THR A 174 1.33 5.72 -4.06
N ALA A 175 1.48 5.11 -2.87
CA ALA A 175 0.75 3.90 -2.51
C ALA A 175 -0.78 4.07 -2.62
N LEU A 176 -1.31 5.23 -2.22
CA LEU A 176 -2.75 5.53 -2.29
C LEU A 176 -3.25 5.57 -3.74
N HIS A 177 -2.46 6.09 -4.69
CA HIS A 177 -2.83 6.08 -6.10
C HIS A 177 -3.01 4.65 -6.63
N TRP A 178 -2.09 3.75 -6.30
CA TRP A 178 -2.14 2.37 -6.77
C TRP A 178 -3.27 1.58 -6.12
N ALA A 179 -3.49 1.75 -4.81
CA ALA A 179 -4.64 1.15 -4.12
C ALA A 179 -5.97 1.64 -4.71
N ALA A 180 -6.08 2.95 -4.98
CA ALA A 180 -7.26 3.57 -5.59
C ALA A 180 -7.53 3.09 -7.03
N ALA A 181 -6.48 3.00 -7.86
CA ALA A 181 -6.58 2.51 -9.23
C ALA A 181 -7.08 1.06 -9.31
N ASN A 182 -6.72 0.24 -8.32
CA ASN A 182 -7.05 -1.19 -8.29
C ASN A 182 -8.25 -1.54 -7.39
N GLY A 183 -8.84 -0.55 -6.71
CA GLY A 183 -10.08 -0.73 -5.94
C GLY A 183 -9.88 -1.34 -4.55
N HIS A 184 -8.68 -1.26 -3.97
CA HIS A 184 -8.38 -1.84 -2.66
C HIS A 184 -8.81 -0.92 -1.51
N ALA A 185 -10.12 -0.79 -1.30
CA ALA A 185 -10.72 0.15 -0.34
C ALA A 185 -10.17 0.03 1.09
N GLU A 186 -9.99 -1.19 1.60
CA GLU A 186 -9.44 -1.44 2.94
C GLU A 186 -7.99 -0.94 3.08
N VAL A 187 -7.16 -1.18 2.08
CA VAL A 187 -5.79 -0.63 2.02
C VAL A 187 -5.81 0.90 1.98
N MET A 188 -6.74 1.49 1.22
CA MET A 188 -6.86 2.95 1.13
C MET A 188 -7.23 3.56 2.48
N GLN A 189 -8.19 2.97 3.19
CA GLN A 189 -8.57 3.40 4.54
C GLN A 189 -7.36 3.38 5.48
N LEU A 190 -6.62 2.27 5.49
CA LEU A 190 -5.43 2.15 6.33
C LEU A 190 -4.33 3.16 5.98
N LEU A 191 -4.10 3.44 4.69
CA LEU A 191 -3.15 4.46 4.26
C LEU A 191 -3.58 5.87 4.70
N LEU A 192 -4.87 6.20 4.57
CA LEU A 192 -5.43 7.50 4.98
C LEU A 192 -5.37 7.69 6.50
N GLU A 193 -5.60 6.64 7.28
CA GLU A 193 -5.41 6.64 8.74
C GLU A 193 -3.95 6.91 9.14
N HIS A 194 -3.00 6.53 8.29
CA HIS A 194 -1.57 6.81 8.45
C HIS A 194 -1.13 8.10 7.71
N ALA A 195 -2.06 9.04 7.57
CA ALA A 195 -1.82 10.39 7.05
C ALA A 195 -1.33 10.44 5.60
N ALA A 196 -1.68 9.46 4.76
CA ALA A 196 -1.47 9.56 3.32
C ALA A 196 -2.24 10.76 2.74
N ASP A 197 -1.61 11.55 1.87
CA ASP A 197 -2.28 12.69 1.25
C ASP A 197 -3.29 12.24 0.19
N VAL A 198 -4.58 12.42 0.52
CA VAL A 198 -5.73 12.13 -0.34
C VAL A 198 -5.70 12.90 -1.67
N ASN A 199 -5.02 14.03 -1.71
CA ASN A 199 -4.89 14.92 -2.87
C ASN A 199 -3.49 14.92 -3.49
N SER A 200 -2.63 13.96 -3.14
CA SER A 200 -1.31 13.80 -3.74
C SER A 200 -1.39 13.74 -5.28
N LEU A 201 -0.39 14.29 -5.98
CA LEU A 201 -0.43 14.42 -7.44
C LEU A 201 0.70 13.64 -8.12
N SER A 202 0.35 12.90 -9.17
CA SER A 202 1.32 12.29 -10.08
C SER A 202 2.04 13.32 -10.96
N LYS A 203 3.05 12.87 -11.72
CA LYS A 203 3.76 13.76 -12.67
C LYS A 203 2.87 14.33 -13.76
N THR A 204 1.74 13.67 -14.04
CA THR A 204 0.72 14.16 -14.98
C THR A 204 -0.40 14.93 -14.28
N GLY A 205 -0.21 15.31 -13.01
CA GLY A 205 -1.19 16.04 -12.22
C GLY A 205 -2.40 15.21 -11.79
N ARG A 206 -2.36 13.88 -11.90
CA ARG A 206 -3.51 13.05 -11.54
C ARG A 206 -3.53 12.79 -10.04
N SER A 207 -4.69 12.97 -9.40
CA SER A 207 -4.93 12.58 -8.02
C SER A 207 -5.34 11.10 -7.91
N PRO A 208 -5.34 10.50 -6.70
CA PRO A 208 -5.90 9.16 -6.48
C PRO A 208 -7.34 9.03 -6.98
N LEU A 209 -8.15 10.09 -6.81
CA LEU A 209 -9.54 10.10 -7.27
C LEU A 209 -9.65 10.01 -8.79
N ILE A 210 -8.79 10.71 -9.53
CA ILE A 210 -8.74 10.63 -10.99
C ILE A 210 -8.34 9.21 -11.42
N GLN A 211 -7.41 8.55 -10.73
CA GLN A 211 -7.02 7.16 -11.03
C GLN A 211 -8.14 6.17 -10.75
N ALA A 212 -8.79 6.23 -9.59
CA ALA A 212 -9.94 5.38 -9.27
C ALA A 212 -11.06 5.55 -10.30
N ALA A 213 -11.34 6.80 -10.69
CA ALA A 213 -12.38 7.11 -11.65
C ALA A 213 -12.05 6.61 -13.07
N ALA A 214 -10.80 6.76 -13.51
CA ALA A 214 -10.34 6.22 -14.80
C ALA A 214 -10.43 4.68 -14.86
N ARG A 215 -10.28 4.01 -13.71
CA ARG A 215 -10.32 2.54 -13.60
C ARG A 215 -11.69 1.98 -13.27
N GLY A 216 -12.71 2.83 -13.04
CA GLY A 216 -14.07 2.39 -12.77
C GLY A 216 -14.29 1.89 -11.33
N GLN A 217 -13.37 2.21 -10.42
CA GLN A 217 -13.39 1.72 -9.04
C GLN A 217 -14.34 2.54 -8.17
N ARG A 218 -15.64 2.19 -8.19
CA ARG A 218 -16.69 2.94 -7.49
C ARG A 218 -16.42 3.06 -5.99
N ASP A 219 -16.07 1.97 -5.32
CA ASP A 219 -15.90 1.97 -3.87
C ASP A 219 -14.68 2.79 -3.46
N ALA A 220 -13.59 2.72 -4.22
CA ALA A 220 -12.43 3.58 -4.05
C ALA A 220 -12.78 5.07 -4.24
N VAL A 221 -13.61 5.40 -5.23
CA VAL A 221 -14.12 6.77 -5.44
C VAL A 221 -14.91 7.25 -4.21
N MET A 222 -15.78 6.41 -3.64
CA MET A 222 -16.52 6.75 -2.42
C MET A 222 -15.59 7.03 -1.24
N VAL A 223 -14.65 6.11 -0.96
CA VAL A 223 -13.66 6.27 0.13
C VAL A 223 -12.88 7.58 -0.02
N LEU A 224 -12.42 7.92 -1.23
CA LEU A 224 -11.66 9.15 -1.47
C LEU A 224 -12.52 10.41 -1.28
N MET A 225 -13.77 10.40 -1.74
CA MET A 225 -14.68 11.54 -1.53
C MET A 225 -15.01 11.74 -0.05
N GLU A 226 -15.23 10.65 0.70
CA GLU A 226 -15.44 10.68 2.15
C GLU A 226 -14.21 11.19 2.90
N ALA A 227 -13.02 10.87 2.40
CA ALA A 227 -11.74 11.37 2.91
C ALA A 227 -11.39 12.81 2.48
N GLY A 228 -12.28 13.51 1.78
CA GLY A 228 -12.07 14.91 1.40
C GLY A 228 -11.23 15.12 0.14
N ALA A 229 -11.19 14.15 -0.78
CA ALA A 229 -10.57 14.34 -2.09
C ALA A 229 -11.22 15.51 -2.86
N ASN A 230 -10.41 16.31 -3.54
CA ASN A 230 -10.90 17.37 -4.41
C ASN A 230 -11.53 16.77 -5.68
N ILE A 231 -12.86 16.67 -5.68
CA ILE A 231 -13.69 16.12 -6.77
C ILE A 231 -13.45 16.84 -8.10
N ASN A 232 -13.14 18.14 -8.04
CA ASN A 232 -13.02 19.03 -9.19
C ASN A 232 -11.57 19.30 -9.58
N HIS A 233 -10.60 18.60 -8.97
CA HIS A 233 -9.20 18.70 -9.38
C HIS A 233 -9.05 18.33 -10.87
N GLN A 234 -8.27 19.13 -11.59
CA GLN A 234 -7.96 18.91 -13.00
C GLN A 234 -6.52 18.43 -13.13
N ASP A 235 -6.32 17.32 -13.85
CA ASP A 235 -4.97 16.87 -14.19
C ASP A 235 -4.30 17.80 -15.22
N ASN A 236 -3.08 17.47 -15.64
CA ASN A 236 -2.34 18.33 -16.57
C ASN A 236 -3.04 18.52 -17.91
N GLU A 237 -4.04 17.70 -18.28
CA GLU A 237 -4.86 17.85 -19.49
C GLU A 237 -6.17 18.61 -19.25
N GLY A 238 -6.34 19.16 -18.06
CA GLY A 238 -7.58 19.81 -17.65
C GLY A 238 -8.69 18.81 -17.31
N GLU A 239 -8.38 17.53 -17.17
CA GLU A 239 -9.41 16.50 -17.00
C GLU A 239 -9.66 16.21 -15.52
N THR A 240 -10.93 16.26 -15.13
CA THR A 240 -11.38 15.86 -13.79
C THR A 240 -11.61 14.34 -13.70
N ALA A 241 -11.88 13.85 -12.49
CA ALA A 241 -12.29 12.46 -12.29
C ALA A 241 -13.54 12.10 -13.12
N LEU A 242 -14.48 13.03 -13.27
CA LEU A 242 -15.68 12.82 -14.08
C LEU A 242 -15.35 12.72 -15.58
N HIS A 243 -14.44 13.55 -16.10
CA HIS A 243 -13.98 13.43 -17.50
C HIS A 243 -13.43 12.03 -17.77
N LYS A 244 -12.57 11.51 -16.88
CA LYS A 244 -12.01 10.16 -17.01
C LYS A 244 -13.05 9.05 -16.90
N ALA A 245 -13.98 9.15 -15.95
CA ALA A 245 -15.07 8.18 -15.81
C ALA A 245 -15.94 8.13 -17.08
N LEU A 246 -16.25 9.28 -17.67
CA LEU A 246 -17.03 9.37 -18.90
C LEU A 246 -16.28 8.78 -20.09
N GLN A 247 -15.02 9.19 -20.34
CA GLN A 247 -14.23 8.67 -21.45
C GLN A 247 -14.10 7.14 -21.46
N GLN A 248 -14.05 6.54 -20.27
CA GLN A 248 -13.94 5.09 -20.09
C GLN A 248 -15.30 4.39 -19.97
N GLY A 249 -16.40 5.13 -20.01
CA GLY A 249 -17.77 4.57 -19.98
C GLY A 249 -18.24 4.08 -18.61
N HIS A 250 -17.60 4.51 -17.51
CA HIS A 250 -17.89 4.05 -16.16
C HIS A 250 -19.15 4.71 -15.59
N VAL A 251 -20.31 4.10 -15.87
CA VAL A 251 -21.63 4.64 -15.50
C VAL A 251 -21.77 4.88 -13.99
N HIS A 252 -21.44 3.89 -13.17
CA HIS A 252 -21.64 3.96 -11.71
C HIS A 252 -20.71 4.97 -11.03
N VAL A 253 -19.47 5.09 -11.50
CA VAL A 253 -18.54 6.13 -11.04
C VAL A 253 -19.03 7.52 -11.45
N SER A 254 -19.45 7.67 -12.71
CA SER A 254 -20.00 8.95 -13.21
C SER A 254 -21.20 9.39 -12.39
N GLN A 255 -22.12 8.45 -12.10
CA GLN A 255 -23.27 8.70 -11.25
C GLN A 255 -22.88 9.11 -9.82
N ALA A 256 -21.89 8.44 -9.22
CA ALA A 256 -21.40 8.76 -7.88
C ALA A 256 -20.83 10.19 -7.85
N LEU A 257 -19.92 10.52 -8.78
CA LEU A 257 -19.33 11.86 -8.88
C LEU A 257 -20.38 12.96 -9.07
N ILE A 258 -21.38 12.72 -9.93
CA ILE A 258 -22.50 13.67 -10.15
C ILE A 258 -23.33 13.85 -8.88
N ASN A 259 -23.60 12.77 -8.14
CA ASN A 259 -24.35 12.83 -6.89
C ASN A 259 -23.60 13.58 -5.79
N HIS A 260 -22.28 13.56 -5.82
CA HIS A 260 -21.41 14.34 -4.93
C HIS A 260 -21.02 15.71 -5.51
N HIS A 261 -21.86 16.26 -6.39
CA HIS A 261 -21.74 17.63 -6.91
C HIS A 261 -20.44 17.93 -7.69
N ALA A 262 -19.91 16.94 -8.42
CA ALA A 262 -18.87 17.21 -9.41
C ALA A 262 -19.31 18.30 -10.41
N ASP A 263 -18.43 19.26 -10.69
CA ASP A 263 -18.72 20.33 -11.63
C ASP A 263 -18.74 19.79 -13.06
N LEU A 264 -19.88 19.97 -13.74
CA LEU A 264 -20.12 19.48 -15.09
C LEU A 264 -19.61 20.44 -16.16
N GLU A 265 -19.29 21.69 -15.79
CA GLU A 265 -18.95 22.78 -16.72
C GLU A 265 -17.43 23.01 -16.83
N LEU A 266 -16.61 22.41 -15.96
CA LEU A 266 -15.15 22.47 -16.08
C LEU A 266 -14.72 21.90 -17.43
N CYS A 267 -13.96 22.68 -18.19
CA CYS A 267 -13.43 22.27 -19.49
C CYS A 267 -12.03 21.69 -19.37
N ASN A 268 -11.78 20.61 -20.10
CA ASN A 268 -10.43 20.15 -20.37
C ASN A 268 -9.70 21.05 -21.39
N LYS A 269 -8.44 20.75 -21.72
CA LYS A 269 -7.67 21.50 -22.73
C LYS A 269 -8.29 21.52 -24.13
N ALA A 270 -9.13 20.54 -24.46
CA ALA A 270 -9.87 20.50 -25.73
C ALA A 270 -11.16 21.35 -25.69
N ASN A 271 -11.37 22.12 -24.61
CA ASN A 271 -12.58 22.89 -24.35
C ASN A 271 -13.86 22.05 -24.30
N LEU A 272 -13.72 20.77 -23.91
CA LEU A 272 -14.84 19.86 -23.69
C LEU A 272 -15.10 19.79 -22.19
N ASN A 273 -16.34 20.07 -21.80
CA ASN A 273 -16.78 19.88 -20.42
C ASN A 273 -17.49 18.53 -20.23
N ALA A 274 -17.57 18.05 -18.98
CA ALA A 274 -18.18 16.77 -18.67
C ALA A 274 -19.66 16.70 -19.09
N TYR A 275 -20.38 17.82 -19.06
CA TYR A 275 -21.78 17.90 -19.52
C TYR A 275 -21.92 17.57 -21.01
N SER A 276 -21.12 18.21 -21.86
CA SER A 276 -21.12 18.00 -23.31
C SER A 276 -20.70 16.58 -23.68
N ILE A 277 -19.66 16.05 -23.02
CA ILE A 277 -19.18 14.68 -23.19
C ILE A 277 -20.29 13.70 -22.81
N GLY A 278 -20.94 13.90 -21.66
CA GLY A 278 -22.01 13.03 -21.17
C GLY A 278 -23.24 12.98 -22.10
N LEU A 279 -23.66 14.11 -22.67
CA LEU A 279 -24.80 14.15 -23.60
C LEU A 279 -24.52 13.49 -24.95
N GLN A 280 -23.29 13.59 -25.44
CA GLN A 280 -22.85 13.00 -26.71
C GLN A 280 -22.27 11.59 -26.54
N HIS A 281 -22.26 11.07 -25.31
CA HIS A 281 -21.62 9.80 -24.99
C HIS A 281 -22.31 8.61 -25.69
N PRO A 282 -21.59 7.64 -26.30
CA PRO A 282 -22.22 6.51 -26.99
C PRO A 282 -23.07 5.62 -26.07
N ASN A 283 -22.71 5.52 -24.78
CA ASN A 283 -23.48 4.79 -23.78
C ASN A 283 -24.77 5.52 -23.39
N LEU A 284 -25.93 4.91 -23.69
CA LEU A 284 -27.25 5.43 -23.36
C LEU A 284 -27.46 5.68 -21.87
N ALA A 285 -26.89 4.85 -20.99
CA ALA A 285 -27.03 5.03 -19.55
C ALA A 285 -26.38 6.34 -19.09
N ILE A 286 -25.16 6.63 -19.57
CA ILE A 286 -24.49 7.91 -19.31
C ILE A 286 -25.31 9.07 -19.85
N ARG A 287 -25.79 9.01 -21.10
CA ARG A 287 -26.63 10.08 -21.67
C ARG A 287 -27.85 10.39 -20.82
N LYS A 288 -28.51 9.35 -20.28
CA LYS A 288 -29.66 9.51 -19.38
C LYS A 288 -29.30 10.32 -18.14
N LEU A 289 -28.16 10.02 -17.50
CA LEU A 289 -27.68 10.73 -16.29
C LEU A 289 -27.62 12.25 -16.50
N PHE A 290 -27.18 12.69 -17.68
CA PHE A 290 -27.02 14.12 -18.00
C PHE A 290 -28.32 14.75 -18.51
N SER A 291 -29.16 13.98 -19.20
CA SER A 291 -30.45 14.47 -19.71
C SER A 291 -31.44 14.81 -18.59
N GLU A 292 -31.44 14.04 -17.51
CA GLU A 292 -32.36 14.21 -16.38
C GLU A 292 -31.99 15.42 -15.51
N LYS A 293 -30.70 15.79 -15.44
CA LYS A 293 -30.21 16.91 -14.62
C LYS A 293 -30.44 18.30 -15.24
N ARG A 294 -30.80 18.39 -16.53
CA ARG A 294 -31.21 19.65 -17.20
C ARG A 294 -32.43 20.30 -16.54
N LEU A 295 -33.27 19.52 -15.86
CA LEU A 295 -34.54 19.97 -15.27
C LEU A 295 -34.41 20.73 -13.94
N ILE A 296 -33.23 20.70 -13.29
CA ILE A 296 -33.08 21.27 -11.93
C ILE A 296 -32.51 22.70 -11.96
N LYS A 297 -31.70 23.08 -12.96
CA LYS A 297 -31.15 24.45 -13.10
C LYS A 297 -32.15 25.47 -13.70
N GLN A 298 -33.35 25.05 -14.09
CA GLN A 298 -34.37 25.90 -14.72
C GLN A 298 -35.58 26.22 -13.82
N LYS A 299 -35.52 25.89 -12.52
CA LYS A 299 -36.51 26.31 -11.52
C LYS A 299 -35.79 27.09 -10.42
#